data_AF-A0A2D6E3C6-F1
#
_entry.id   AF-A0A2D6E3C6-F1
#
_cell.length_a   1.000
_cell.length_b   1.000
_cell.length_c   1.000
_cell.angle_alpha   90.00
_cell.angle_beta   90.00
_cell.angle_gamma   90.00
#
_symmetry.space_group_name_H-M   'P 1'
#
loop_
_entity.id
_entity.type
_entity.pdbx_description
1 polymer ?
#
loop_
_entity_poly.entity_id
_entity_poly.type
_entity_poly.pdbx_seq_one_letter_code
_entity_poly.pdbx_strand_id
1 'polypeptide(L)'
;MRSKYLLLLVLLIWLVPTFIFAQEETTGETVSDEIVSAEELGVRAPALSASNKLTWLKNIWEKLRLAATTDPEQKIELQLQFANQRLLAIRQANENGDLDNENLQKALDKFEERLNAAKERLAEVRESDEETFDRLSQRFTDGELSRQRLLKRLRDARNSGEIEDARQRALDRLRDVLHNIDPDDLEKRFAEASERGLALVRRLQNLEVLKELEARLPDSAAEALRAARELKLERFQNEASLLPTDAREGEAQRVLEYVRDGEISNPIIDRITDDLIGTPAELRERIQKLRRVRDQKEEELISDCVCSLHYQPVCGVDGNTYGNSCQAGCSEVEIIYAGECQAGSDESPGDLGDIDQADEGREPRELRQLLIE
;
A
#
# COMPACT_ATOMS: atom_id res chain seq x y z
N MET A 1 -52.62 34.59 31.31
CA MET A 1 -51.78 33.36 31.33
C MET A 1 -50.57 33.40 30.39
N ARG A 2 -50.21 34.52 29.73
CA ARG A 2 -49.05 34.60 28.82
C ARG A 2 -47.76 35.18 29.43
N SER A 3 -47.84 35.87 30.57
CA SER A 3 -46.66 36.52 31.20
C SER A 3 -45.78 35.56 32.02
N LYS A 4 -46.34 34.49 32.59
CA LYS A 4 -45.59 33.54 33.42
C LYS A 4 -44.65 32.62 32.60
N TYR A 5 -44.99 32.36 31.33
CA TYR A 5 -44.15 31.54 30.44
C TYR A 5 -43.00 32.33 29.80
N LEU A 6 -43.13 33.66 29.68
CA LEU A 6 -42.07 34.50 29.14
C LEU A 6 -40.89 34.62 30.13
N LEU A 7 -41.18 34.66 31.44
CA LEU A 7 -40.17 34.63 32.50
C LEU A 7 -39.44 33.29 32.61
N LEU A 8 -40.13 32.17 32.33
CA LEU A 8 -39.52 30.84 32.28
C LEU A 8 -38.61 30.64 31.04
N LEU A 9 -38.94 31.26 29.90
CA LEU A 9 -38.11 31.22 28.70
C LEU A 9 -36.83 32.06 28.82
N VAL A 10 -36.87 33.20 29.52
CA VAL A 10 -35.69 34.05 29.75
C VAL A 10 -34.71 33.41 30.75
N LEU A 11 -35.21 32.62 31.71
CA LEU A 11 -34.37 31.89 32.67
C LEU A 11 -33.66 30.67 32.06
N LEU A 12 -34.22 30.07 31.00
CA LEU A 12 -33.63 28.91 30.31
C LEU A 12 -32.46 29.30 29.39
N ILE A 13 -32.40 30.55 28.95
CA ILE A 13 -31.30 31.09 28.12
C ILE A 13 -30.02 31.33 28.95
N TRP A 14 -30.13 31.46 30.28
CA TRP A 14 -28.98 31.59 31.20
C TRP A 14 -28.43 30.25 31.70
N LEU A 15 -29.05 29.13 31.35
CA LEU A 15 -28.58 27.77 31.67
C LEU A 15 -27.89 27.08 30.49
N VAL A 16 -27.74 27.77 29.35
CA VAL A 16 -26.82 27.34 28.30
C VAL A 16 -25.43 27.79 28.75
N PRO A 17 -24.51 26.88 29.13
CA PRO A 17 -23.14 27.30 29.34
C PRO A 17 -22.67 27.91 28.03
N THR A 18 -22.36 29.20 28.05
CA THR A 18 -21.50 29.81 27.05
C THR A 18 -20.20 29.05 27.08
N PHE A 19 -20.07 28.05 26.21
CA PHE A 19 -18.79 27.45 25.87
C PHE A 19 -17.96 28.58 25.28
N ILE A 20 -17.18 29.22 26.13
CA ILE A 20 -16.04 30.02 25.71
C ILE A 20 -15.13 29.01 25.01
N PHE A 21 -15.00 29.13 23.69
CA PHE A 21 -13.88 28.52 22.99
C PHE A 21 -12.62 29.23 23.49
N ALA A 22 -12.08 28.75 24.61
CA ALA A 22 -10.68 28.95 24.89
C ALA A 22 -9.93 28.08 23.88
N GLN A 23 -9.43 28.69 22.81
CA GLN A 23 -8.27 28.10 22.16
C GLN A 23 -7.12 28.27 23.13
N GLU A 24 -6.86 27.21 23.88
CA GLU A 24 -5.55 27.01 24.49
C GLU A 24 -4.62 26.68 23.31
N GLU A 25 -3.86 27.68 22.84
CA GLU A 25 -2.63 27.45 22.09
C GLU A 25 -1.70 26.66 23.01
N THR A 26 -1.88 25.35 23.03
CA THR A 26 -0.84 24.44 23.48
C THR A 26 0.08 24.25 22.29
N THR A 27 1.14 25.06 22.30
CA THR A 27 2.40 24.74 21.63
C THR A 27 2.89 23.40 22.18
N GLY A 28 2.45 22.35 21.51
CA GLY A 28 2.69 20.96 21.84
C GLY A 28 2.61 20.14 20.56
N GLU A 29 3.44 20.50 19.59
CA GLU A 29 3.71 19.69 18.41
C GLU A 29 4.44 18.42 18.86
N THR A 30 3.69 17.43 19.32
CA THR A 30 4.13 16.04 19.43
C THR A 30 2.92 15.12 19.32
N VAL A 31 3.01 14.16 18.39
CA VAL A 31 2.17 12.95 18.24
C VAL A 31 0.82 13.09 17.52
N SER A 32 0.84 12.96 16.18
CA SER A 32 -0.11 12.17 15.36
C SER A 32 -0.04 12.49 13.85
N ASP A 33 1.08 13.01 13.33
CA ASP A 33 1.24 13.21 11.87
C ASP A 33 1.34 11.90 11.08
N GLU A 34 1.31 10.77 11.76
CA GLU A 34 1.36 9.49 11.10
C GLU A 34 -0.06 8.91 10.85
N ILE A 35 -0.99 9.00 11.80
CA ILE A 35 -2.29 8.31 11.78
C ILE A 35 -3.23 8.89 10.70
N VAL A 36 -3.76 8.04 9.81
CA VAL A 36 -4.78 8.44 8.81
C VAL A 36 -6.02 8.94 9.54
N SER A 37 -6.44 10.19 9.40
CA SER A 37 -7.54 10.72 10.22
C SER A 37 -8.92 10.40 9.64
N ALA A 38 -9.99 10.62 10.41
CA ALA A 38 -11.35 10.51 9.90
C ALA A 38 -11.63 11.56 8.81
N GLU A 39 -11.10 12.77 9.02
CA GLU A 39 -11.18 13.89 8.07
C GLU A 39 -10.51 13.55 6.73
N GLU A 40 -9.33 12.90 6.76
CA GLU A 40 -8.61 12.46 5.56
C GLU A 40 -9.41 11.41 4.75
N LEU A 41 -10.25 10.62 5.43
CA LEU A 41 -11.18 9.69 4.80
C LEU A 41 -12.56 10.31 4.50
N GLY A 42 -12.74 11.61 4.72
CA GLY A 42 -14.01 12.32 4.48
C GLY A 42 -15.17 11.82 5.33
N VAL A 43 -14.89 11.27 6.53
CA VAL A 43 -15.89 10.72 7.43
C VAL A 43 -15.70 11.22 8.85
N ARG A 44 -16.73 11.07 9.68
CA ARG A 44 -16.59 11.26 11.13
C ARG A 44 -16.01 10.01 11.76
N ALA A 45 -15.32 10.20 12.90
CA ALA A 45 -14.86 9.10 13.72
C ALA A 45 -16.02 8.15 14.07
N PRO A 46 -15.80 6.82 14.03
CA PRO A 46 -16.85 5.86 14.32
C PRO A 46 -17.25 5.94 15.80
N ALA A 47 -18.57 5.97 16.05
CA ALA A 47 -19.09 5.93 17.42
C ALA A 47 -19.00 4.54 18.06
N LEU A 48 -18.78 3.50 17.26
CA LEU A 48 -18.71 2.10 17.70
C LEU A 48 -17.48 1.44 17.07
N SER A 49 -16.71 0.70 17.87
CA SER A 49 -15.63 -0.16 17.40
C SER A 49 -16.17 -1.38 16.63
N ALA A 50 -15.32 -2.02 15.83
CA ALA A 50 -15.70 -3.17 15.01
C ALA A 50 -16.18 -4.40 15.82
N SER A 51 -15.68 -4.59 17.04
CA SER A 51 -16.07 -5.68 17.94
C SER A 51 -17.36 -5.43 18.74
N ASN A 52 -17.96 -4.24 18.61
CA ASN A 52 -19.16 -3.90 19.38
C ASN A 52 -20.39 -4.70 18.91
N LYS A 53 -21.13 -5.28 19.85
CA LYS A 53 -22.37 -6.03 19.55
C LYS A 53 -23.41 -5.20 18.82
N LEU A 54 -23.49 -3.88 19.04
CA LEU A 54 -24.47 -3.00 18.39
C LEU A 54 -24.17 -2.73 16.90
N THR A 55 -23.09 -3.29 16.35
CA THR A 55 -22.78 -3.21 14.91
C THR A 55 -23.89 -3.78 14.02
N TRP A 56 -24.70 -4.73 14.51
CA TRP A 56 -25.85 -5.24 13.75
C TRP A 56 -26.88 -4.12 13.45
N LEU A 57 -27.12 -3.22 14.41
CA LEU A 57 -28.08 -2.12 14.25
C LEU A 57 -27.57 -1.09 13.24
N LYS A 58 -26.26 -0.79 13.30
CA LYS A 58 -25.58 0.05 12.31
C LYS A 58 -25.76 -0.53 10.90
N ASN A 59 -25.57 -1.83 10.72
CA ASN A 59 -25.74 -2.49 9.41
C ASN A 59 -27.16 -2.36 8.87
N ILE A 60 -28.20 -2.44 9.72
CA ILE A 60 -29.59 -2.24 9.30
C ILE A 60 -29.82 -0.80 8.86
N TRP A 61 -29.36 0.17 9.66
CA TRP A 61 -29.52 1.58 9.35
C TRP A 61 -28.87 1.95 8.01
N GLU A 62 -27.66 1.43 7.75
CA GLU A 62 -26.97 1.64 6.48
C GLU A 62 -27.73 1.04 5.28
N LYS A 63 -28.28 -0.17 5.43
CA LYS A 63 -29.08 -0.80 4.38
C LYS A 63 -30.34 0.01 4.08
N LEU A 64 -31.03 0.50 5.11
CA LEU A 64 -32.19 1.39 4.93
C LEU A 64 -31.79 2.70 4.25
N ARG A 65 -30.66 3.29 4.66
CA ARG A 65 -30.16 4.52 4.05
C ARG A 65 -29.84 4.32 2.56
N LEU A 66 -29.17 3.23 2.20
CA LEU A 66 -28.85 2.90 0.80
C LEU A 66 -30.07 2.56 -0.04
N ALA A 67 -31.10 1.95 0.55
CA ALA A 67 -32.36 1.66 -0.12
C ALA A 67 -33.16 2.95 -0.39
N ALA A 68 -33.09 3.92 0.52
CA ALA A 68 -33.73 5.22 0.37
C ALA A 68 -32.98 6.14 -0.62
N THR A 69 -31.68 5.91 -0.84
CA THR A 69 -30.89 6.68 -1.82
C THR A 69 -31.12 6.14 -3.23
N THR A 70 -31.74 6.98 -4.06
CA THR A 70 -32.02 6.71 -5.47
C THR A 70 -30.95 7.26 -6.41
N ASP A 71 -30.33 8.37 -6.03
CA ASP A 71 -29.28 9.03 -6.81
C ASP A 71 -28.00 8.18 -6.85
N PRO A 72 -27.45 7.86 -8.05
CA PRO A 72 -26.33 6.94 -8.18
C PRO A 72 -25.03 7.50 -7.56
N GLU A 73 -24.78 8.81 -7.73
CA GLU A 73 -23.61 9.49 -7.14
C GLU A 73 -23.65 9.43 -5.61
N GLN A 74 -24.74 9.88 -4.99
CA GLN A 74 -24.89 9.80 -3.53
C GLN A 74 -24.81 8.37 -3.01
N LYS A 75 -25.24 7.39 -3.81
CA LYS A 75 -25.16 5.98 -3.42
C LYS A 75 -23.72 5.48 -3.41
N ILE A 76 -22.91 5.87 -4.39
CA ILE A 76 -21.46 5.59 -4.40
C ILE A 76 -20.79 6.25 -3.20
N GLU A 77 -21.06 7.53 -2.96
CA GLU A 77 -20.49 8.26 -1.82
C GLU A 77 -20.84 7.62 -0.47
N LEU A 78 -22.11 7.21 -0.28
CA LEU A 78 -22.53 6.51 0.94
C LEU A 78 -21.80 5.18 1.14
N GLN A 79 -21.58 4.41 0.07
CA GLN A 79 -20.82 3.16 0.15
C GLN A 79 -19.37 3.44 0.59
N LEU A 80 -18.72 4.45 0.00
CA LEU A 80 -17.37 4.87 0.39
C LEU A 80 -17.32 5.34 1.85
N GLN A 81 -18.28 6.16 2.29
CA GLN A 81 -18.36 6.60 3.69
C GLN A 81 -18.53 5.41 4.65
N PHE A 82 -19.38 4.45 4.31
CA PHE A 82 -19.59 3.25 5.12
C PHE A 82 -18.39 2.31 5.14
N ALA A 83 -17.61 2.25 4.05
CA ALA A 83 -16.34 1.55 4.02
C ALA A 83 -15.32 2.26 4.93
N ASN A 84 -15.13 3.57 4.75
CA ASN A 84 -14.18 4.37 5.51
C ASN A 84 -14.45 4.31 7.02
N GLN A 85 -15.73 4.42 7.43
CA GLN A 85 -16.10 4.26 8.84
C GLN A 85 -15.81 2.87 9.40
N ARG A 86 -15.94 1.81 8.60
CA ARG A 86 -15.61 0.44 9.03
C ARG A 86 -14.12 0.27 9.24
N LEU A 87 -13.32 0.77 8.31
CA LEU A 87 -11.87 0.68 8.43
C LEU A 87 -11.34 1.44 9.66
N LEU A 88 -11.93 2.61 9.96
CA LEU A 88 -11.66 3.32 11.22
C LEU A 88 -12.12 2.54 12.45
N ALA A 89 -13.26 1.84 12.39
CA ALA A 89 -13.75 1.04 13.50
C ALA A 89 -12.88 -0.21 13.74
N ILE A 90 -12.29 -0.77 12.69
CA ILE A 90 -11.27 -1.84 12.77
C ILE A 90 -10.03 -1.30 13.49
N ARG A 91 -9.53 -0.13 13.08
CA ARG A 91 -8.39 0.50 13.75
C ARG A 91 -8.65 0.76 15.23
N GLN A 92 -9.77 1.39 15.54
CA GLN A 92 -10.14 1.68 16.92
C GLN A 92 -10.25 0.38 17.76
N ALA A 93 -10.82 -0.69 17.19
CA ALA A 93 -10.90 -1.97 17.88
C ALA A 93 -9.51 -2.60 18.10
N ASN A 94 -8.61 -2.46 17.12
CA ASN A 94 -7.22 -2.91 17.23
C ASN A 94 -6.45 -2.13 18.32
N GLU A 95 -6.55 -0.80 18.33
CA GLU A 95 -5.94 0.07 19.33
C GLU A 95 -6.46 -0.22 20.75
N ASN A 96 -7.74 -0.57 20.88
CA ASN A 96 -8.34 -0.96 22.14
C ASN A 96 -7.99 -2.38 22.60
N GLY A 97 -7.36 -3.20 21.75
CA GLY A 97 -7.08 -4.61 22.03
C GLY A 97 -8.31 -5.52 22.02
N ASP A 98 -9.45 -5.05 21.49
CA ASP A 98 -10.74 -5.73 21.51
C ASP A 98 -11.07 -6.43 20.17
N LEU A 99 -10.06 -6.67 19.31
CA LEU A 99 -10.26 -7.19 17.96
C LEU A 99 -9.63 -8.58 17.77
N ASP A 100 -10.45 -9.62 17.84
CA ASP A 100 -10.08 -10.98 17.47
C ASP A 100 -10.09 -11.20 15.93
N ASN A 101 -9.55 -12.35 15.49
CA ASN A 101 -9.44 -12.68 14.06
C ASN A 101 -10.82 -12.84 13.38
N GLU A 102 -11.81 -13.38 14.08
CA GLU A 102 -13.14 -13.61 13.52
C GLU A 102 -13.86 -12.27 13.26
N ASN A 103 -13.79 -11.35 14.22
CA ASN A 103 -14.34 -10.01 14.12
C ASN A 103 -13.56 -9.15 13.12
N LEU A 104 -12.22 -9.31 13.02
CA LEU A 104 -11.43 -8.69 11.97
C LEU A 104 -11.93 -9.13 10.60
N GLN A 105 -11.99 -10.45 10.35
CA GLN A 105 -12.37 -10.99 9.05
C GLN A 105 -13.77 -10.51 8.65
N LYS A 106 -14.76 -10.62 9.55
CA LYS A 106 -16.12 -10.11 9.32
C LYS A 106 -16.17 -8.60 9.04
N ALA A 107 -15.30 -7.82 9.67
CA ALA A 107 -15.23 -6.39 9.47
C ALA A 107 -14.57 -6.03 8.13
N LEU A 108 -13.50 -6.75 7.75
CA LEU A 108 -12.83 -6.63 6.45
C LEU A 108 -13.77 -7.04 5.31
N ASP A 109 -14.45 -8.18 5.41
CA ASP A 109 -15.41 -8.66 4.40
C ASP A 109 -16.48 -7.61 4.12
N LYS A 110 -17.05 -7.02 5.17
CA LYS A 110 -18.05 -5.94 5.03
C LYS A 110 -17.46 -4.65 4.50
N PHE A 111 -16.21 -4.32 4.86
CA PHE A 111 -15.51 -3.16 4.32
C PHE A 111 -15.34 -3.33 2.80
N GLU A 112 -14.94 -4.52 2.37
CA GLU A 112 -14.73 -4.84 0.96
C GLU A 112 -16.02 -4.94 0.16
N GLU A 113 -17.09 -5.51 0.74
CA GLU A 113 -18.42 -5.54 0.14
C GLU A 113 -18.88 -4.13 -0.27
N ARG A 114 -18.65 -3.13 0.59
CA ARG A 114 -18.99 -1.73 0.33
C ARG A 114 -18.19 -1.15 -0.83
N LEU A 115 -16.89 -1.44 -0.89
CA LEU A 115 -16.02 -0.95 -1.96
C LEU A 115 -16.33 -1.60 -3.30
N ASN A 116 -16.59 -2.91 -3.33
CA ASN A 116 -17.02 -3.62 -4.53
C ASN A 116 -18.35 -3.06 -5.04
N ALA A 117 -19.32 -2.82 -4.14
CA ALA A 117 -20.61 -2.23 -4.50
C ALA A 117 -20.50 -0.76 -4.98
N ALA A 118 -19.47 -0.03 -4.55
CA ALA A 118 -19.14 1.30 -5.07
C ALA A 118 -18.50 1.21 -6.47
N LYS A 119 -17.55 0.29 -6.66
CA LYS A 119 -16.89 0.02 -7.95
C LYS A 119 -17.89 -0.37 -9.04
N GLU A 120 -18.79 -1.30 -8.75
CA GLU A 120 -19.83 -1.74 -9.70
C GLU A 120 -20.70 -0.58 -10.18
N ARG A 121 -21.14 0.27 -9.24
CA ARG A 121 -21.92 1.47 -9.57
C ARG A 121 -21.13 2.52 -10.33
N LEU A 122 -19.84 2.66 -10.01
CA LEU A 122 -18.96 3.57 -10.74
C LEU A 122 -18.87 3.15 -12.22
N ALA A 123 -18.80 1.83 -12.49
CA ALA A 123 -18.84 1.32 -13.85
C ALA A 123 -20.18 1.61 -14.57
N GLU A 124 -21.31 1.54 -13.85
CA GLU A 124 -22.63 1.94 -14.39
C GLU A 124 -22.69 3.43 -14.75
N VAL A 125 -22.18 4.31 -13.87
CA VAL A 125 -22.20 5.76 -14.09
C VAL A 125 -21.40 6.16 -15.32
N ARG A 126 -20.26 5.49 -15.56
CA ARG A 126 -19.39 5.72 -16.73
C ARG A 126 -20.13 5.69 -18.07
N GLU A 127 -21.11 4.80 -18.21
CA GLU A 127 -21.88 4.66 -19.45
C GLU A 127 -22.87 5.82 -19.67
N SER A 128 -23.22 6.53 -18.59
CA SER A 128 -24.30 7.52 -18.59
C SER A 128 -23.81 8.96 -18.47
N ASP A 129 -22.72 9.20 -17.73
CA ASP A 129 -22.22 10.53 -17.39
C ASP A 129 -20.71 10.46 -17.10
N GLU A 130 -19.92 10.84 -18.11
CA GLU A 130 -18.45 10.80 -18.08
C GLU A 130 -17.86 11.80 -17.07
N GLU A 131 -18.42 13.01 -16.97
CA GLU A 131 -17.95 14.03 -16.02
C GLU A 131 -18.16 13.58 -14.56
N THR A 132 -19.34 13.00 -14.29
CA THR A 132 -19.63 12.45 -12.96
C THR A 132 -18.77 11.22 -12.66
N PHE A 133 -18.52 10.34 -13.65
CA PHE A 133 -17.59 9.23 -13.50
C PHE A 133 -16.18 9.72 -13.16
N ASP A 134 -15.67 10.73 -13.85
CA ASP A 134 -14.34 11.28 -13.65
C ASP A 134 -14.16 11.82 -12.23
N ARG A 135 -15.14 12.61 -11.77
CA ARG A 135 -15.15 13.13 -10.39
C ARG A 135 -15.18 12.01 -9.35
N LEU A 136 -16.02 10.99 -9.54
CA LEU A 136 -16.20 9.92 -8.56
C LEU A 136 -15.05 8.91 -8.56
N SER A 137 -14.50 8.59 -9.72
CA SER A 137 -13.30 7.75 -9.86
C SER A 137 -12.07 8.41 -9.24
N GLN A 138 -11.94 9.74 -9.36
CA GLN A 138 -10.90 10.50 -8.66
C GLN A 138 -11.04 10.36 -7.13
N ARG A 139 -12.25 10.60 -6.59
CA ARG A 139 -12.52 10.44 -5.14
C ARG A 139 -12.26 9.01 -4.66
N PHE A 140 -12.63 8.01 -5.48
CA PHE A 140 -12.38 6.60 -5.18
C PHE A 140 -10.87 6.33 -5.06
N THR A 141 -10.10 6.82 -6.03
CA THR A 141 -8.64 6.67 -6.13
C THR A 141 -7.93 7.35 -4.96
N ASP A 142 -8.25 8.61 -4.67
CA ASP A 142 -7.69 9.36 -3.54
C ASP A 142 -7.99 8.65 -2.20
N GLY A 143 -9.23 8.19 -2.05
CA GLY A 143 -9.63 7.41 -0.87
C GLY A 143 -8.91 6.07 -0.76
N GLU A 144 -8.55 5.42 -1.88
CA GLU A 144 -7.83 4.15 -1.89
C GLU A 144 -6.42 4.31 -1.34
N LEU A 145 -5.69 5.36 -1.71
CA LEU A 145 -4.35 5.62 -1.19
C LEU A 145 -4.35 5.76 0.34
N SER A 146 -5.34 6.48 0.89
CA SER A 146 -5.52 6.62 2.35
C SER A 146 -5.89 5.29 3.03
N ARG A 147 -6.73 4.47 2.39
CA ARG A 147 -7.12 3.15 2.90
C ARG A 147 -5.95 2.17 2.87
N GLN A 148 -5.14 2.18 1.83
CA GLN A 148 -3.92 1.38 1.69
C GLN A 148 -2.92 1.66 2.82
N ARG A 149 -2.64 2.94 3.09
CA ARG A 149 -1.77 3.36 4.20
C ARG A 149 -2.27 2.83 5.54
N LEU A 150 -3.59 2.92 5.76
CA LEU A 150 -4.20 2.43 6.99
C LEU A 150 -4.18 0.90 7.09
N LEU A 151 -4.51 0.19 6.02
CA LEU A 151 -4.44 -1.28 5.97
C LEU A 151 -3.01 -1.77 6.21
N LYS A 152 -2.01 -1.12 5.62
CA LYS A 152 -0.60 -1.40 5.84
C LYS A 152 -0.26 -1.36 7.34
N ARG A 153 -0.54 -0.23 8.01
CA ARG A 153 -0.30 -0.12 9.45
C ARG A 153 -1.04 -1.14 10.31
N LEU A 154 -2.28 -1.47 9.93
CA LEU A 154 -3.04 -2.48 10.66
C LEU A 154 -2.45 -3.88 10.48
N ARG A 155 -1.95 -4.20 9.29
CA ARG A 155 -1.22 -5.43 9.01
C ARG A 155 0.05 -5.48 9.85
N ASP A 156 0.84 -4.41 9.88
CA ASP A 156 2.12 -4.39 10.59
C ASP A 156 1.93 -4.51 12.10
N ALA A 157 0.94 -3.78 12.65
CA ALA A 157 0.61 -3.85 14.07
C ALA A 157 0.12 -5.24 14.52
N ARG A 158 -0.46 -6.04 13.62
CA ARG A 158 -1.03 -7.35 13.95
C ARG A 158 -0.24 -8.54 13.41
N ASN A 159 0.68 -8.31 12.48
CA ASN A 159 1.26 -9.34 11.62
C ASN A 159 0.18 -10.27 11.01
N SER A 160 -0.85 -9.69 10.38
CA SER A 160 -2.05 -10.42 9.91
C SER A 160 -2.09 -10.56 8.39
N GLY A 161 -2.14 -11.80 7.92
CA GLY A 161 -2.29 -12.14 6.49
C GLY A 161 -3.65 -11.72 5.93
N GLU A 162 -4.72 -11.73 6.72
CA GLU A 162 -6.06 -11.32 6.27
C GLU A 162 -6.11 -9.83 5.86
N ILE A 163 -5.33 -9.00 6.56
CA ILE A 163 -5.21 -7.56 6.22
C ILE A 163 -4.35 -7.38 4.97
N GLU A 164 -3.28 -8.17 4.81
CA GLU A 164 -2.50 -8.17 3.57
C GLU A 164 -3.39 -8.59 2.39
N ASP A 165 -4.18 -9.65 2.52
CA ASP A 165 -5.11 -10.07 1.46
C ASP A 165 -6.12 -8.96 1.13
N ALA A 166 -6.63 -8.24 2.14
CA ALA A 166 -7.53 -7.11 1.92
C ALA A 166 -6.84 -5.94 1.18
N ARG A 167 -5.55 -5.74 1.44
CA ARG A 167 -4.68 -4.76 0.77
C ARG A 167 -4.49 -5.12 -0.70
N GLN A 168 -4.18 -6.39 -0.99
CA GLN A 168 -4.04 -6.94 -2.34
C GLN A 168 -5.36 -6.79 -3.13
N ARG A 169 -6.50 -7.19 -2.55
CA ARG A 169 -7.83 -7.04 -3.18
C ARG A 169 -8.20 -5.59 -3.43
N ALA A 170 -7.75 -4.67 -2.59
CA ALA A 170 -7.95 -3.23 -2.80
C ALA A 170 -7.17 -2.71 -4.02
N LEU A 171 -5.95 -3.17 -4.24
CA LEU A 171 -5.18 -2.82 -5.43
C LEU A 171 -5.80 -3.41 -6.70
N ASP A 172 -6.34 -4.64 -6.64
CA ASP A 172 -7.08 -5.23 -7.76
C ASP A 172 -8.35 -4.44 -8.09
N ARG A 173 -9.12 -4.01 -7.07
CA ARG A 173 -10.26 -3.11 -7.28
C ARG A 173 -9.84 -1.79 -7.93
N LEU A 174 -8.70 -1.23 -7.52
CA LEU A 174 -8.21 0.01 -8.09
C LEU A 174 -7.78 -0.17 -9.54
N ARG A 175 -7.04 -1.25 -9.86
CA ARG A 175 -6.74 -1.65 -11.24
C ARG A 175 -8.02 -1.74 -12.07
N ASP A 176 -9.08 -2.36 -11.53
CA ASP A 176 -10.35 -2.49 -12.23
C ASP A 176 -11.03 -1.14 -12.50
N VAL A 177 -10.85 -0.13 -11.63
CA VAL A 177 -11.34 1.23 -11.90
C VAL A 177 -10.48 1.93 -12.94
N LEU A 178 -9.15 1.73 -12.90
CA LEU A 178 -8.19 2.49 -13.69
C LEU A 178 -7.92 1.95 -15.09
N HIS A 179 -8.04 0.63 -15.34
CA HIS A 179 -7.70 0.03 -16.64
C HIS A 179 -8.53 0.56 -17.83
N ASN A 180 -9.61 1.28 -17.55
CA ASN A 180 -10.48 1.88 -18.55
C ASN A 180 -10.31 3.40 -18.68
N ILE A 181 -9.38 3.99 -17.96
CA ILE A 181 -9.07 5.42 -18.05
C ILE A 181 -7.97 5.58 -19.09
N ASP A 182 -8.07 6.63 -19.90
CA ASP A 182 -7.03 6.99 -20.86
C ASP A 182 -5.68 7.20 -20.13
N PRO A 183 -4.54 6.67 -20.64
CA PRO A 183 -3.23 6.89 -20.06
C PRO A 183 -2.89 8.36 -19.78
N ASP A 184 -3.28 9.29 -20.66
CA ASP A 184 -3.01 10.73 -20.48
C ASP A 184 -3.81 11.30 -19.29
N ASP A 185 -4.98 10.76 -19.03
CA ASP A 185 -5.80 11.16 -17.89
C ASP A 185 -5.35 10.47 -16.60
N LEU A 186 -4.81 9.25 -16.67
CA LEU A 186 -4.17 8.59 -15.53
C LEU A 186 -2.99 9.42 -15.01
N GLU A 187 -2.14 9.92 -15.90
CA GLU A 187 -1.00 10.76 -15.51
C GLU A 187 -1.48 12.00 -14.74
N LYS A 188 -2.44 12.75 -15.30
CA LYS A 188 -3.00 13.94 -14.67
C LYS A 188 -3.65 13.63 -13.33
N ARG A 189 -4.49 12.58 -13.26
CA ARG A 189 -5.22 12.18 -12.05
C ARG A 189 -4.28 11.90 -10.89
N PHE A 190 -3.20 11.16 -11.14
CA PHE A 190 -2.22 10.89 -10.10
C PHE A 190 -1.37 12.13 -9.83
N ALA A 191 -0.89 12.86 -10.84
CA ALA A 191 -0.15 14.10 -10.65
C ALA A 191 -0.90 15.15 -9.81
N GLU A 192 -2.24 15.17 -9.90
CA GLU A 192 -3.14 16.05 -9.17
C GLU A 192 -3.68 15.45 -7.86
N ALA A 193 -3.59 14.12 -7.66
CA ALA A 193 -4.00 13.44 -6.44
C ALA A 193 -3.38 14.15 -5.23
N SER A 194 -4.27 14.62 -4.33
CA SER A 194 -3.93 15.65 -3.36
C SER A 194 -2.96 15.14 -2.29
N GLU A 195 -1.68 15.41 -2.50
CA GLU A 195 -0.61 15.24 -1.51
C GLU A 195 -0.25 16.55 -0.79
N ARG A 196 -0.89 17.66 -1.17
CA ARG A 196 -0.64 18.96 -0.56
C ARG A 196 -0.97 18.90 0.93
N GLY A 197 -0.03 19.31 1.77
CA GLY A 197 -0.17 19.27 3.22
C GLY A 197 0.03 17.89 3.85
N LEU A 198 0.25 16.82 3.05
CA LEU A 198 0.69 15.55 3.62
C LEU A 198 2.16 15.64 4.07
N ALA A 199 2.43 15.07 5.24
CA ALA A 199 3.79 14.84 5.75
C ALA A 199 4.63 13.98 4.80
N LEU A 200 5.95 14.13 4.88
CA LEU A 200 6.93 13.51 3.98
C LEU A 200 6.70 11.99 3.84
N VAL A 201 6.62 11.29 4.98
CA VAL A 201 6.40 9.83 5.06
C VAL A 201 5.11 9.39 4.34
N ARG A 202 4.03 10.16 4.47
CA ARG A 202 2.75 9.81 3.83
C ARG A 202 2.82 9.89 2.31
N ARG A 203 3.59 10.84 1.77
CA ARG A 203 3.81 10.95 0.32
C ARG A 203 4.64 9.77 -0.19
N LEU A 204 5.66 9.35 0.57
CA LEU A 204 6.43 8.13 0.25
C LEU A 204 5.56 6.87 0.22
N GLN A 205 4.68 6.73 1.22
CA GLN A 205 3.71 5.66 1.26
C GLN A 205 2.79 5.65 0.04
N ASN A 206 2.33 6.83 -0.42
CA ASN A 206 1.55 6.91 -1.65
C ASN A 206 2.38 6.42 -2.85
N LEU A 207 3.63 6.87 -3.01
CA LEU A 207 4.50 6.42 -4.10
C LEU A 207 4.74 4.90 -4.10
N GLU A 208 4.83 4.29 -2.92
CA GLU A 208 4.94 2.84 -2.76
C GLU A 208 3.67 2.13 -3.26
N VAL A 209 2.49 2.63 -2.88
CA VAL A 209 1.19 2.13 -3.38
C VAL A 209 1.09 2.26 -4.89
N LEU A 210 1.54 3.39 -5.46
CA LEU A 210 1.56 3.60 -6.90
C LEU A 210 2.52 2.61 -7.60
N LYS A 211 3.67 2.33 -7.01
CA LYS A 211 4.61 1.33 -7.53
C LYS A 211 4.00 -0.07 -7.53
N GLU A 212 3.29 -0.46 -6.48
CA GLU A 212 2.63 -1.77 -6.44
C GLU A 212 1.48 -1.86 -7.45
N LEU A 213 0.77 -0.76 -7.66
CA LEU A 213 -0.28 -0.65 -8.66
C LEU A 213 0.27 -0.71 -10.09
N GLU A 214 1.46 -0.12 -10.34
CA GLU A 214 2.18 -0.17 -11.62
C GLU A 214 2.33 -1.62 -12.11
N ALA A 215 2.70 -2.53 -11.21
CA ALA A 215 2.89 -3.95 -11.53
C ALA A 215 1.59 -4.71 -11.87
N ARG A 216 0.41 -4.09 -11.66
CA ARG A 216 -0.91 -4.70 -11.91
C ARG A 216 -1.61 -4.12 -13.13
N LEU A 217 -1.10 -3.02 -13.67
CA LEU A 217 -1.71 -2.30 -14.78
C LEU A 217 -1.18 -2.83 -16.13
N PRO A 218 -1.95 -2.67 -17.22
CA PRO A 218 -1.42 -2.93 -18.56
C PRO A 218 -0.28 -1.95 -18.89
N ASP A 219 0.61 -2.32 -19.81
CA ASP A 219 1.87 -1.60 -20.10
C ASP A 219 1.70 -0.09 -20.29
N SER A 220 0.70 0.34 -21.07
CA SER A 220 0.44 1.77 -21.33
C SER A 220 0.02 2.54 -20.07
N ALA A 221 -0.84 1.95 -19.24
CA ALA A 221 -1.28 2.55 -17.99
C ALA A 221 -0.17 2.51 -16.92
N ALA A 222 0.65 1.45 -16.94
CA ALA A 222 1.83 1.34 -16.09
C ALA A 222 2.88 2.40 -16.42
N GLU A 223 3.12 2.69 -17.70
CA GLU A 223 3.99 3.78 -18.14
C GLU A 223 3.48 5.16 -17.70
N ALA A 224 2.18 5.45 -17.89
CA ALA A 224 1.59 6.71 -17.43
C ALA A 224 1.71 6.86 -15.90
N LEU A 225 1.45 5.79 -15.15
CA LEU A 225 1.60 5.79 -13.71
C LEU A 225 3.05 5.98 -13.27
N ARG A 226 4.01 5.37 -13.98
CA ARG A 226 5.44 5.55 -13.76
C ARG A 226 5.86 7.00 -13.98
N ALA A 227 5.41 7.62 -15.08
CA ALA A 227 5.68 9.03 -15.37
C ALA A 227 5.11 9.95 -14.27
N ALA A 228 3.86 9.72 -13.84
CA ALA A 228 3.25 10.47 -12.74
C ALA A 228 4.02 10.30 -11.42
N ARG A 229 4.48 9.08 -11.12
CA ARG A 229 5.28 8.76 -9.94
C ARG A 229 6.63 9.48 -9.97
N GLU A 230 7.31 9.52 -11.11
CA GLU A 230 8.60 10.20 -11.28
C GLU A 230 8.45 11.73 -11.19
N LEU A 231 7.42 12.31 -11.82
CA LEU A 231 7.11 13.73 -11.71
C LEU A 231 6.83 14.14 -10.26
N LYS A 232 6.06 13.34 -9.52
CA LYS A 232 5.83 13.57 -8.09
C LYS A 232 7.11 13.49 -7.28
N LEU A 233 7.93 12.48 -7.56
CA LEU A 233 9.19 12.27 -6.87
C LEU A 233 10.12 13.49 -7.04
N GLU A 234 10.23 14.01 -8.26
CA GLU A 234 11.03 15.20 -8.55
C GLU A 234 10.48 16.45 -7.84
N ARG A 235 9.17 16.71 -7.94
CA ARG A 235 8.53 17.84 -7.21
C ARG A 235 8.75 17.73 -5.71
N PHE A 236 8.64 16.53 -5.18
CA PHE A 236 8.84 16.24 -3.78
C PHE A 236 10.28 16.49 -3.33
N GLN A 237 11.28 16.02 -4.09
CA GLN A 237 12.69 16.30 -3.83
C GLN A 237 12.96 17.81 -3.81
N ASN A 238 12.40 18.53 -4.78
CA ASN A 238 12.50 19.99 -4.84
C ASN A 238 11.86 20.67 -3.63
N GLU A 239 10.62 20.33 -3.28
CA GLU A 239 9.91 20.91 -2.12
C GLU A 239 10.64 20.66 -0.80
N ALA A 240 11.17 19.45 -0.63
CA ALA A 240 11.81 19.09 0.61
C ALA A 240 13.24 19.63 0.73
N SER A 241 13.91 19.94 -0.39
CA SER A 241 15.15 20.74 -0.39
C SER A 241 14.96 22.18 0.14
N LEU A 242 13.72 22.70 0.08
CA LEU A 242 13.37 24.05 0.54
C LEU A 242 13.02 24.12 2.04
N LEU A 243 12.94 22.97 2.73
CA LEU A 243 12.61 22.91 4.15
C LEU A 243 13.75 23.51 5.01
N PRO A 244 13.41 24.24 6.10
CA PRO A 244 14.38 24.63 7.14
C PRO A 244 15.18 23.44 7.68
N THR A 245 16.42 23.66 8.11
CA THR A 245 17.34 22.57 8.53
C THR A 245 16.79 21.74 9.69
N ASP A 246 16.17 22.36 10.68
CA ASP A 246 15.49 21.72 11.81
C ASP A 246 14.28 20.86 11.37
N ALA A 247 13.47 21.37 10.45
CA ALA A 247 12.37 20.62 9.85
C ALA A 247 12.88 19.42 9.02
N ARG A 248 13.99 19.58 8.30
CA ARG A 248 14.63 18.50 7.52
C ARG A 248 15.14 17.38 8.41
N GLU A 249 15.75 17.69 9.55
CA GLU A 249 16.23 16.68 10.49
C GLU A 249 15.08 15.86 11.09
N GLY A 250 14.00 16.53 11.52
CA GLY A 250 12.81 15.85 12.03
C GLY A 250 12.14 14.94 10.99
N GLU A 251 11.98 15.42 9.76
CA GLU A 251 11.41 14.62 8.68
C GLU A 251 12.33 13.47 8.25
N ALA A 252 13.65 13.72 8.17
CA ALA A 252 14.61 12.67 7.87
C ALA A 252 14.59 11.55 8.91
N GLN A 253 14.43 11.88 10.20
CA GLN A 253 14.29 10.89 11.25
C GLN A 253 13.03 10.04 11.09
N ARG A 254 11.88 10.66 10.75
CA ARG A 254 10.63 9.94 10.47
C ARG A 254 10.74 9.00 9.27
N VAL A 255 11.39 9.45 8.19
CA VAL A 255 11.63 8.61 7.02
C VAL A 255 12.54 7.43 7.38
N LEU A 256 13.59 7.64 8.15
CA LEU A 256 14.49 6.55 8.53
C LEU A 256 13.85 5.51 9.44
N GLU A 257 12.96 5.93 10.34
CA GLU A 257 12.13 5.02 11.11
C GLU A 257 11.25 4.16 10.19
N TYR A 258 10.57 4.79 9.24
CA TYR A 258 9.75 4.10 8.25
C TYR A 258 10.57 3.14 7.35
N VAL A 259 11.78 3.52 6.96
CA VAL A 259 12.68 2.68 6.12
C VAL A 259 13.27 1.50 6.88
N ARG A 260 13.63 1.69 8.15
CA ARG A 260 14.25 0.66 9.00
C ARG A 260 13.39 -0.59 9.11
N ASP A 261 12.07 -0.44 9.01
CA ASP A 261 11.12 -1.54 9.14
C ASP A 261 10.97 -2.36 7.84
N GLY A 262 11.80 -2.09 6.81
CA GLY A 262 11.94 -2.92 5.60
C GLY A 262 10.86 -2.66 4.55
N GLU A 263 10.21 -1.51 4.65
CA GLU A 263 8.85 -1.32 4.17
C GLU A 263 8.70 -0.54 2.86
N ILE A 264 9.78 0.01 2.28
CA ILE A 264 9.75 0.60 0.93
C ILE A 264 10.76 -0.12 0.05
N SER A 265 10.41 -0.26 -1.23
CA SER A 265 11.38 -0.56 -2.28
C SER A 265 12.61 0.38 -2.21
N ASN A 266 13.77 -0.18 -1.83
CA ASN A 266 15.04 0.53 -1.70
C ASN A 266 15.34 1.64 -2.73
N PRO A 267 15.01 1.51 -4.04
CA PRO A 267 15.38 2.53 -5.04
C PRO A 267 14.72 3.89 -4.84
N ILE A 268 13.48 3.94 -4.33
CA ILE A 268 12.76 5.21 -4.08
C ILE A 268 13.39 5.92 -2.89
N ILE A 269 13.74 5.15 -1.85
CA ILE A 269 14.39 5.66 -0.65
C ILE A 269 15.81 6.12 -0.89
N ASP A 270 16.60 5.38 -1.66
CA ASP A 270 17.99 5.77 -1.95
C ASP A 270 18.04 7.12 -2.70
N ARG A 271 17.18 7.30 -3.72
CA ARG A 271 17.06 8.60 -4.44
C ARG A 271 16.64 9.75 -3.53
N ILE A 272 15.73 9.48 -2.59
CA ILE A 272 15.17 10.52 -1.73
C ILE A 272 16.13 10.85 -0.58
N THR A 273 16.75 9.84 0.02
CA THR A 273 17.62 10.01 1.19
C THR A 273 18.92 10.69 0.82
N ASP A 274 19.44 10.45 -0.38
CA ASP A 274 20.66 11.10 -0.88
C ASP A 274 20.41 12.59 -1.25
N ASP A 275 19.19 12.95 -1.68
CA ASP A 275 18.82 14.30 -2.13
C ASP A 275 18.17 15.18 -1.03
N LEU A 276 17.37 14.60 -0.13
CA LEU A 276 16.69 15.32 0.97
C LEU A 276 17.66 15.85 2.03
N ILE A 277 18.83 15.24 2.11
CA ILE A 277 19.72 15.39 3.23
C ILE A 277 21.06 15.80 2.65
N GLY A 278 21.34 17.10 2.64
CA GLY A 278 22.71 17.55 2.74
C GLY A 278 23.28 16.98 4.05
N THR A 279 23.76 15.74 4.00
CA THR A 279 23.81 14.82 5.13
C THR A 279 24.57 15.41 6.33
N PRO A 280 23.93 15.60 7.50
CA PRO A 280 24.65 15.58 8.77
C PRO A 280 25.39 14.24 8.87
N ALA A 281 26.67 14.28 9.23
CA ALA A 281 27.57 13.12 9.14
C ALA A 281 27.05 11.87 9.87
N GLU A 282 26.36 12.07 11.00
CA GLU A 282 25.76 11.01 11.82
C GLU A 282 24.65 10.22 11.09
N LEU A 283 23.92 10.89 10.20
CA LEU A 283 22.82 10.27 9.45
C LEU A 283 23.33 9.43 8.28
N ARG A 284 24.37 9.96 7.59
CA ARG A 284 25.06 9.24 6.52
C ARG A 284 25.65 7.92 7.03
N GLU A 285 26.24 7.95 8.22
CA GLU A 285 26.78 6.76 8.87
C GLU A 285 25.68 5.73 9.20
N ARG A 286 24.51 6.20 9.65
CA ARG A 286 23.38 5.35 10.02
C ARG A 286 22.68 4.72 8.81
N ILE A 287 22.53 5.45 7.70
CA ILE A 287 22.05 4.92 6.41
C ILE A 287 23.05 3.92 5.83
N GLN A 288 24.35 4.24 5.84
CA GLN A 288 25.38 3.29 5.43
C GLN A 288 25.36 2.02 6.28
N LYS A 289 25.08 2.12 7.58
CA LYS A 289 24.95 0.96 8.46
C LYS A 289 23.72 0.11 8.11
N LEU A 290 22.57 0.71 7.81
CA LEU A 290 21.39 0.00 7.33
C LEU A 290 21.63 -0.69 5.97
N ARG A 291 22.35 -0.01 5.04
CA ARG A 291 22.78 -0.60 3.77
C ARG A 291 23.67 -1.83 4.00
N ARG A 292 24.63 -1.77 4.93
CA ARG A 292 25.46 -2.95 5.28
C ARG A 292 24.66 -4.11 5.86
N VAL A 293 23.65 -3.85 6.70
CA VAL A 293 22.77 -4.92 7.23
C VAL A 293 21.93 -5.55 6.12
N ARG A 294 21.48 -4.76 5.13
CA ARG A 294 20.81 -5.27 3.93
C ARG A 294 21.73 -6.16 3.11
N ASP A 295 22.92 -5.67 2.77
CA ASP A 295 23.87 -6.43 1.95
C ASP A 295 24.26 -7.74 2.66
N GLN A 296 24.33 -7.72 4.00
CA GLN A 296 24.51 -8.92 4.83
C GLN A 296 23.31 -9.88 4.84
N LYS A 297 22.07 -9.37 4.80
CA LYS A 297 20.84 -10.19 4.76
C LYS A 297 20.60 -10.80 3.37
N GLU A 298 21.07 -10.12 2.32
CA GLU A 298 21.08 -10.61 0.94
C GLU A 298 22.18 -11.67 0.76
N GLU A 299 23.33 -11.53 1.44
CA GLU A 299 24.35 -12.60 1.57
C GLU A 299 23.88 -13.80 2.40
N GLU A 300 23.06 -13.59 3.45
CA GLU A 300 22.59 -14.67 4.32
C GLU A 300 21.53 -15.57 3.65
N LEU A 301 20.77 -15.05 2.68
CA LEU A 301 19.85 -15.86 1.87
C LEU A 301 20.59 -16.76 0.85
N ILE A 302 21.81 -16.39 0.47
CA ILE A 302 22.70 -17.17 -0.41
C ILE A 302 23.51 -18.21 0.41
N SER A 303 23.53 -18.09 1.75
CA SER A 303 24.40 -18.86 2.64
C SER A 303 23.92 -20.28 3.00
N ASP A 304 22.67 -20.66 2.72
CA ASP A 304 22.20 -22.01 3.06
C ASP A 304 22.50 -23.07 1.98
N CYS A 305 23.15 -22.66 0.89
CA CYS A 305 23.40 -23.56 -0.22
C CYS A 305 24.77 -24.24 -0.13
N VAL A 306 24.77 -25.48 0.40
CA VAL A 306 25.97 -26.30 0.54
C VAL A 306 26.27 -27.01 -0.79
N CYS A 307 27.17 -26.43 -1.59
CA CYS A 307 27.66 -27.07 -2.82
C CYS A 307 29.04 -27.68 -2.69
N SER A 308 29.28 -28.74 -3.47
CA SER A 308 30.63 -29.29 -3.63
C SER A 308 31.57 -28.27 -4.29
N LEU A 309 32.85 -28.31 -3.98
CA LEU A 309 33.90 -27.54 -4.67
C LEU A 309 34.39 -28.22 -5.96
N HIS A 310 33.68 -29.24 -6.45
CA HIS A 310 34.04 -29.89 -7.69
C HIS A 310 33.71 -28.97 -8.86
N TYR A 311 34.73 -28.62 -9.64
CA TYR A 311 34.60 -27.70 -10.74
C TYR A 311 34.11 -28.43 -12.00
N GLN A 312 32.86 -28.18 -12.36
CA GLN A 312 32.17 -28.67 -13.54
C GLN A 312 31.29 -27.52 -14.08
N PRO A 313 31.89 -26.54 -14.78
CA PRO A 313 31.24 -25.26 -15.01
C PRO A 313 29.97 -25.40 -15.84
N VAL A 314 29.02 -24.50 -15.62
CA VAL A 314 27.77 -24.39 -16.38
C VAL A 314 27.47 -22.92 -16.69
N CYS A 315 26.84 -22.67 -17.83
CA CYS A 315 26.42 -21.34 -18.24
C CYS A 315 24.94 -21.11 -17.87
N GLY A 316 24.66 -20.07 -17.09
CA GLY A 316 23.31 -19.70 -16.68
C GLY A 316 22.56 -18.85 -17.71
N VAL A 317 21.22 -18.82 -17.63
CA VAL A 317 20.35 -17.98 -18.48
C VAL A 317 20.63 -16.48 -18.34
N ASP A 318 21.31 -16.09 -17.27
CA ASP A 318 21.77 -14.73 -16.99
C ASP A 318 23.13 -14.39 -17.63
N GLY A 319 23.71 -15.32 -18.38
CA GLY A 319 25.00 -15.16 -19.04
C GLY A 319 26.22 -15.34 -18.12
N ASN A 320 26.02 -15.78 -16.87
CA ASN A 320 27.09 -15.99 -15.91
C ASN A 320 27.56 -17.46 -15.87
N THR A 321 28.86 -17.66 -15.66
CA THR A 321 29.43 -18.99 -15.44
C THR A 321 29.40 -19.37 -13.98
N TYR A 322 28.80 -20.51 -13.66
CA TYR A 322 28.78 -21.10 -12.32
C TYR A 322 29.76 -22.26 -12.24
N GLY A 323 30.42 -22.45 -11.09
CA GLY A 323 31.44 -23.48 -10.92
C GLY A 323 30.92 -24.91 -10.97
N ASN A 324 29.61 -25.11 -10.70
CA ASN A 324 28.86 -26.32 -11.00
C ASN A 324 27.35 -26.07 -10.98
N SER A 325 26.58 -27.09 -11.37
CA SER A 325 25.11 -27.04 -11.41
C SER A 325 24.46 -26.78 -10.05
N CYS A 326 25.07 -27.24 -8.96
CA CYS A 326 24.60 -26.92 -7.61
C CYS A 326 24.68 -25.41 -7.36
N GLN A 327 25.82 -24.78 -7.68
CA GLN A 327 25.99 -23.34 -7.52
C GLN A 327 25.02 -22.53 -8.38
N ALA A 328 24.73 -22.95 -9.61
CA ALA A 328 23.72 -22.32 -10.45
C ALA A 328 22.31 -22.43 -9.82
N GLY A 329 21.95 -23.62 -9.33
CA GLY A 329 20.68 -23.85 -8.64
C GLY A 329 20.53 -23.07 -7.33
N CYS A 330 21.63 -22.84 -6.60
CA CYS A 330 21.64 -21.99 -5.41
C CYS A 330 21.34 -20.53 -5.68
N SER A 331 21.68 -20.07 -6.88
CA SER A 331 21.33 -18.74 -7.35
C SER A 331 19.98 -18.70 -8.07
N GLU A 332 19.23 -19.80 -8.04
CA GLU A 332 17.95 -19.97 -8.74
C GLU A 332 18.06 -19.67 -10.25
N VAL A 333 19.23 -19.92 -10.84
CA VAL A 333 19.51 -19.69 -12.26
C VAL A 333 19.40 -20.98 -13.06
N GLU A 334 18.54 -20.97 -14.08
CA GLU A 334 18.45 -22.06 -15.04
C GLU A 334 19.73 -22.16 -15.88
N ILE A 335 20.15 -23.38 -16.20
CA ILE A 335 21.38 -23.65 -16.96
C ILE A 335 21.04 -23.73 -18.45
N ILE A 336 21.73 -22.94 -19.28
CA ILE A 336 21.64 -23.00 -20.75
C ILE A 336 22.41 -24.21 -21.28
N TYR A 337 23.68 -24.36 -20.90
CA TYR A 337 24.54 -25.47 -21.32
C TYR A 337 25.66 -25.76 -20.33
N ALA A 338 26.22 -26.96 -20.42
CA ALA A 338 27.41 -27.35 -19.66
C ALA A 338 28.67 -26.73 -20.28
N GLY A 339 29.55 -26.20 -19.43
CA GLY A 339 30.72 -25.41 -19.81
C GLY A 339 30.62 -23.96 -19.34
N GLU A 340 31.72 -23.22 -19.45
CA GLU A 340 31.74 -21.78 -19.17
C GLU A 340 30.97 -21.01 -20.24
N CYS A 341 30.35 -19.89 -19.86
CA CYS A 341 29.70 -19.00 -20.81
C CYS A 341 30.74 -18.42 -21.78
N GLN A 342 30.44 -18.47 -23.07
CA GLN A 342 31.27 -17.87 -24.10
C GLN A 342 30.96 -16.37 -24.16
N ALA A 343 31.96 -15.53 -23.88
CA ALA A 343 31.81 -14.08 -23.97
C ALA A 343 31.62 -13.68 -25.44
N GLY A 344 30.38 -13.37 -25.85
CA GLY A 344 30.12 -12.81 -27.17
C GLY A 344 28.81 -13.15 -27.88
N SER A 345 27.81 -13.72 -27.22
CA SER A 345 26.47 -13.86 -27.82
C SER A 345 25.40 -13.31 -26.89
N ASP A 346 25.06 -12.04 -27.10
CA ASP A 346 23.72 -11.51 -26.86
C ASP A 346 22.72 -12.33 -27.69
N GLU A 347 22.29 -13.48 -27.17
CA GLU A 347 21.14 -14.20 -27.71
C GLU A 347 20.10 -14.35 -26.59
N SER A 348 19.14 -13.42 -26.64
CA SER A 348 17.84 -13.49 -25.97
C SER A 348 17.16 -14.84 -26.26
N PRO A 349 16.38 -15.42 -25.32
CA PRO A 349 15.69 -16.69 -25.56
C PRO A 349 14.56 -16.47 -26.58
N GLY A 350 14.88 -16.76 -27.83
CA GLY A 350 14.01 -16.51 -28.97
C GLY A 350 14.40 -17.30 -30.21
N ASP A 351 14.78 -18.57 -30.07
CA ASP A 351 14.63 -19.53 -31.18
C ASP A 351 14.61 -20.97 -30.64
N LEU A 352 13.41 -21.53 -30.50
CA LEU A 352 13.22 -22.96 -30.35
C LEU A 352 13.35 -23.58 -31.75
N GLY A 353 14.56 -24.00 -32.10
CA GLY A 353 14.86 -24.76 -33.31
C GLY A 353 15.33 -26.18 -32.96
N ASP A 354 14.41 -27.14 -33.11
CA ASP A 354 14.60 -28.57 -33.38
C ASP A 354 15.90 -29.25 -32.89
N ILE A 355 15.78 -29.99 -31.78
CA ILE A 355 16.54 -31.25 -31.60
C ILE A 355 15.54 -32.37 -31.30
N ASP A 356 15.17 -33.06 -32.38
CA ASP A 356 14.46 -34.34 -32.36
C ASP A 356 15.39 -35.48 -31.89
N GLN A 357 14.87 -36.29 -30.95
CA GLN A 357 15.13 -37.73 -30.70
C GLN A 357 16.53 -38.11 -30.15
N ALA A 358 16.72 -38.94 -29.12
CA ALA A 358 15.92 -39.86 -28.32
C ALA A 358 16.70 -40.08 -26.99
N ASP A 359 16.10 -40.41 -25.85
CA ASP A 359 15.88 -41.82 -25.49
C ASP A 359 14.76 -41.93 -24.44
N GLU A 360 13.88 -42.89 -24.70
CA GLU A 360 12.74 -43.24 -23.85
C GLU A 360 13.23 -44.02 -22.62
N GLY A 361 12.63 -43.76 -21.45
CA GLY A 361 12.44 -44.85 -20.50
C GLY A 361 12.50 -44.53 -19.00
N ARG A 362 11.30 -44.41 -18.44
CA ARG A 362 10.88 -45.04 -17.18
C ARG A 362 11.12 -44.25 -15.88
N GLU A 363 10.10 -43.49 -15.48
CA GLU A 363 9.58 -43.55 -14.11
C GLU A 363 8.63 -44.77 -13.95
N PRO A 364 8.15 -45.18 -12.75
CA PRO A 364 8.59 -44.89 -11.37
C PRO A 364 8.63 -46.17 -10.47
N ARG A 365 9.20 -46.08 -9.25
CA ARG A 365 8.64 -46.61 -7.96
C ARG A 365 9.70 -46.76 -6.85
N GLU A 366 9.42 -46.07 -5.76
CA GLU A 366 9.39 -46.52 -4.36
C GLU A 366 10.40 -47.55 -3.81
N LEU A 367 10.93 -47.16 -2.64
CA LEU A 367 11.14 -47.98 -1.43
C LEU A 367 12.28 -49.01 -1.40
N ARG A 368 13.26 -48.66 -0.55
CA ARG A 368 13.88 -49.49 0.51
C ARG A 368 14.52 -50.82 0.11
N GLN A 369 15.80 -50.94 0.45
CA GLN A 369 16.33 -51.77 1.57
C GLN A 369 17.64 -52.49 1.18
N LEU A 370 18.56 -52.50 2.15
CA LEU A 370 19.74 -53.38 2.33
C LEU A 370 21.04 -52.86 1.67
N LEU A 371 22.00 -52.33 2.45
CA LEU A 371 23.00 -53.05 3.29
C LEU A 371 23.90 -54.00 2.49
N ILE A 372 25.22 -53.83 2.71
CA ILE A 372 26.38 -54.65 2.25
C ILE A 372 26.86 -54.18 0.87
N GLU A 373 28.05 -53.61 0.68
CA GLU A 373 29.37 -53.92 1.27
C GLU A 373 30.10 -52.72 1.91
#